data_AF-A0A2N3CHN5-F1
#
_entry.id   AF-A0A2N3CHN5-F1
#
_cell.length_a   1.000
_cell.length_b   1.000
_cell.length_c   1.000
_cell.angle_alpha   90.00
_cell.angle_beta   90.00
_cell.angle_gamma   90.00
#
_symmetry.space_group_name_H-M   'P 1'
#
loop_
_entity.id
_entity.type
_entity.pdbx_description
1 polymer ?
#
loop_
_entity_poly.entity_id
_entity_poly.type
_entity_poly.pdbx_seq_one_letter_code
_entity_poly.pdbx_strand_id
1 'polypeptide(L)'
;MAERCPWCGTEPLYVAYHDEEWGVPERDSRALWEKLILDGFQAGLAWITILRKREGFRRAFAGFEPAVIARWGEADVVRLLADPGIVRSRAKIEATIGNARAWEEIESREGFAPFLWGFVEGGPVQNRWRSLAEVPAETDVSSRLSKELKARGFRFCGPVITYAFMQATGMVNDHLVTCPTAADAPAIARIWEPVIRETTSTFSDEVKSPAAVAALVAERAAGGFPFLLAEAGGEPLGFASYAQFRGGNGYARSMEHTIILAPAARGQGTGRRLMEAIEAHAAARGAHSLWAGVSGENAAGIAFHAALGYAHAATLRETGFKFGRW
;
A
#
# COMPACT_ATOMS: atom_id res chain seq x y z
N MET A 1 -15.01 -5.32 8.68
CA MET A 1 -13.78 -6.03 8.27
C MET A 1 -13.00 -5.04 7.46
N ALA A 2 -11.68 -5.01 7.62
CA ALA A 2 -10.85 -4.16 6.78
C ALA A 2 -10.78 -4.79 5.37
N GLU A 3 -11.24 -4.06 4.36
CA GLU A 3 -11.30 -4.48 2.96
C GLU A 3 -10.41 -3.52 2.16
N ARG A 4 -9.61 -4.06 1.22
CA ARG A 4 -8.87 -3.24 0.24
C ARG A 4 -9.84 -2.29 -0.46
N CYS A 5 -9.32 -1.19 -0.98
CA CYS A 5 -10.17 -0.29 -1.75
C CYS A 5 -10.83 -1.07 -2.93
N PRO A 6 -12.16 -0.99 -3.10
CA PRO A 6 -12.89 -1.88 -4.02
C PRO A 6 -12.42 -1.81 -5.48
N TRP A 7 -11.78 -0.71 -5.88
CA TRP A 7 -11.32 -0.50 -7.26
C TRP A 7 -10.21 -1.46 -7.69
N CYS A 8 -9.43 -2.04 -6.76
CA CYS A 8 -8.33 -2.95 -7.13
C CYS A 8 -8.82 -4.35 -7.53
N GLY A 9 -10.06 -4.72 -7.15
CA GLY A 9 -10.67 -6.00 -7.47
C GLY A 9 -9.81 -7.19 -6.98
N THR A 10 -9.67 -8.20 -7.84
CA THR A 10 -8.94 -9.45 -7.54
C THR A 10 -7.80 -9.76 -8.50
N GLU A 11 -7.57 -8.91 -9.51
CA GLU A 11 -6.49 -9.09 -10.48
C GLU A 11 -5.13 -8.90 -9.79
N PRO A 12 -4.24 -9.91 -9.77
CA PRO A 12 -3.00 -9.87 -9.00
C PRO A 12 -2.13 -8.64 -9.28
N LEU A 13 -2.04 -8.22 -10.55
CA LEU A 13 -1.26 -7.04 -10.93
C LEU A 13 -1.84 -5.75 -10.31
N TYR A 14 -3.17 -5.62 -10.27
CA TYR A 14 -3.82 -4.42 -9.77
C TYR A 14 -3.82 -4.39 -8.23
N VAL A 15 -3.94 -5.56 -7.60
CA VAL A 15 -3.79 -5.74 -6.15
C VAL A 15 -2.37 -5.41 -5.71
N ALA A 16 -1.33 -5.90 -6.41
CA ALA A 16 0.06 -5.56 -6.09
C ALA A 16 0.32 -4.05 -6.21
N TYR A 17 -0.18 -3.41 -7.28
CA TYR A 17 -0.10 -1.96 -7.43
C TYR A 17 -0.80 -1.21 -6.28
N HIS A 18 -1.98 -1.67 -5.85
CA HIS A 18 -2.68 -1.09 -4.70
C HIS A 18 -1.88 -1.23 -3.40
N ASP A 19 -1.33 -2.41 -3.15
CA ASP A 19 -0.69 -2.76 -1.88
C ASP A 19 0.73 -2.17 -1.74
N GLU A 20 1.46 -2.06 -2.85
CA GLU A 20 2.89 -1.77 -2.84
C GLU A 20 3.25 -0.38 -3.39
N GLU A 21 2.40 0.21 -4.24
CA GLU A 21 2.72 1.46 -4.94
C GLU A 21 1.73 2.60 -4.62
N TRP A 22 0.43 2.34 -4.69
CA TRP A 22 -0.59 3.40 -4.64
C TRP A 22 -0.76 3.96 -3.22
N GLY A 23 -0.69 5.28 -3.10
CA GLY A 23 -0.73 5.98 -1.81
C GLY A 23 0.60 5.98 -1.05
N VAL A 24 1.65 5.32 -1.55
CA VAL A 24 2.99 5.32 -0.94
C VAL A 24 3.74 6.59 -1.33
N PRO A 25 4.24 7.40 -0.37
CA PRO A 25 4.95 8.64 -0.68
C PRO A 25 6.20 8.43 -1.55
N GLU A 26 6.14 8.92 -2.78
CA GLU A 26 7.27 8.92 -3.72
C GLU A 26 8.02 10.26 -3.67
N ARG A 27 9.35 10.21 -3.53
CA ARG A 27 10.20 11.41 -3.40
C ARG A 27 11.25 11.52 -4.50
N ASP A 28 11.41 10.52 -5.36
CA ASP A 28 12.34 10.56 -6.47
C ASP A 28 11.75 11.34 -7.67
N SER A 29 12.46 12.36 -8.15
CA SER A 29 12.01 13.22 -9.27
C SER A 29 11.75 12.43 -10.56
N ARG A 30 12.54 11.38 -10.84
CA ARG A 30 12.43 10.58 -12.07
C ARG A 30 11.22 9.65 -12.00
N ALA A 31 10.97 9.02 -10.85
CA ALA A 31 9.81 8.18 -10.59
C ALA A 31 8.50 8.99 -10.63
N LEU A 32 8.49 10.20 -10.03
CA LEU A 32 7.35 11.11 -10.12
C LEU A 32 7.06 11.53 -11.57
N TRP A 33 8.10 11.84 -12.34
CA TRP A 33 7.98 12.14 -13.76
C TRP A 33 7.36 10.99 -14.56
N GLU A 34 7.88 9.77 -14.39
CA GLU A 34 7.33 8.59 -15.06
C GLU A 34 5.85 8.41 -14.72
N LYS A 35 5.49 8.45 -13.43
CA LYS A 35 4.11 8.28 -12.95
C LYS A 35 3.18 9.34 -13.54
N LEU A 36 3.58 10.62 -13.54
CA LEU A 36 2.78 11.71 -14.11
C LEU A 36 2.52 11.53 -15.62
N ILE A 37 3.52 11.06 -16.38
CA ILE A 37 3.33 10.78 -17.81
C ILE A 37 2.37 9.61 -18.02
N LEU A 38 2.52 8.53 -17.24
CA LEU A 38 1.61 7.37 -17.30
C LEU A 38 0.16 7.77 -16.99
N ASP A 39 -0.07 8.60 -15.97
CA ASP A 39 -1.40 9.17 -15.66
C ASP A 39 -1.94 10.03 -16.81
N GLY A 40 -1.08 10.84 -17.46
CA GLY A 40 -1.46 11.54 -18.69
C GLY A 40 -1.89 10.60 -19.83
N PHE A 41 -1.25 9.44 -19.94
CA PHE A 41 -1.66 8.41 -20.91
C PHE A 41 -2.95 7.69 -20.53
N GLN A 42 -3.33 7.64 -19.26
CA GLN A 42 -4.56 7.01 -18.79
C GLN A 42 -5.82 7.75 -19.22
N ALA A 43 -5.78 9.05 -19.55
CA ALA A 43 -6.97 9.81 -19.93
C ALA A 43 -7.81 9.09 -21.01
N GLY A 44 -9.05 8.71 -20.65
CA GLY A 44 -9.99 7.96 -21.51
C GLY A 44 -9.86 6.43 -21.46
N LEU A 45 -9.07 5.87 -20.54
CA LEU A 45 -8.81 4.44 -20.38
C LEU A 45 -8.90 4.02 -18.90
N ALA A 46 -9.11 2.73 -18.65
CA ALA A 46 -8.93 2.16 -17.31
C ALA A 46 -7.43 2.08 -16.97
N TRP A 47 -7.05 2.42 -15.72
CA TRP A 47 -5.64 2.43 -15.28
C TRP A 47 -4.94 1.08 -15.47
N ILE A 48 -5.62 -0.04 -15.27
CA ILE A 48 -5.07 -1.39 -15.51
C ILE A 48 -4.52 -1.57 -16.94
N THR A 49 -5.07 -0.82 -17.92
CA THR A 49 -4.55 -0.80 -19.30
C THR A 49 -3.15 -0.20 -19.37
N ILE A 50 -2.90 0.88 -18.63
CA ILE A 50 -1.60 1.54 -18.55
C ILE A 50 -0.63 0.69 -17.74
N LEU A 51 -1.08 0.15 -16.60
CA LEU A 51 -0.27 -0.70 -15.73
C LEU A 51 0.27 -1.94 -16.46
N ARG A 52 -0.57 -2.64 -17.24
CA ARG A 52 -0.16 -3.77 -18.09
C ARG A 52 0.84 -3.37 -19.19
N LYS A 53 0.85 -2.11 -19.60
CA LYS A 53 1.74 -1.57 -20.64
C LYS A 53 2.98 -0.87 -20.07
N ARG A 54 3.13 -0.76 -18.75
CA ARG A 54 4.18 0.04 -18.11
C ARG A 54 5.59 -0.31 -18.60
N GLU A 55 5.91 -1.60 -18.70
CA GLU A 55 7.20 -2.05 -19.26
C GLU A 55 7.36 -1.72 -20.75
N GLY A 56 6.27 -1.76 -21.51
CA GLY A 56 6.25 -1.29 -22.90
C GLY A 56 6.55 0.20 -23.00
N PHE A 57 5.95 1.01 -22.13
CA PHE A 57 6.23 2.43 -22.03
C PHE A 57 7.68 2.71 -21.66
N ARG A 58 8.23 2.04 -20.64
CA ARG A 58 9.64 2.20 -20.24
C ARG A 58 10.59 1.92 -21.41
N ARG A 59 10.38 0.84 -22.17
CA ARG A 59 11.20 0.56 -23.36
C ARG A 59 11.02 1.61 -24.47
N ALA A 60 9.78 1.93 -24.81
CA ALA A 60 9.46 2.84 -25.90
C ALA A 60 9.98 4.27 -25.62
N PHE A 61 9.84 4.72 -24.37
CA PHE A 61 10.25 6.03 -23.88
C PHE A 61 11.69 6.04 -23.30
N ALA A 62 12.56 5.10 -23.71
CA ALA A 62 13.97 5.08 -23.31
C ALA A 62 14.22 5.23 -21.79
N GLY A 63 13.53 4.42 -20.98
CA GLY A 63 13.59 4.49 -19.51
C GLY A 63 12.98 5.76 -18.93
N PHE A 64 12.12 6.44 -19.69
CA PHE A 64 11.60 7.76 -19.37
C PHE A 64 12.67 8.86 -19.21
N GLU A 65 13.87 8.70 -19.76
CA GLU A 65 14.97 9.67 -19.61
C GLU A 65 14.63 11.04 -20.23
N PRO A 66 14.43 12.13 -19.43
CA PRO A 66 13.83 13.36 -19.94
C PRO A 66 14.79 14.06 -20.90
N ALA A 67 16.09 14.04 -20.63
CA ALA A 67 17.11 14.61 -21.51
C ALA A 67 17.21 13.93 -22.87
N VAL A 68 16.85 12.64 -22.94
CA VAL A 68 16.76 11.89 -24.20
C VAL A 68 15.48 12.26 -24.91
N ILE A 69 14.34 12.18 -24.21
CA ILE A 69 13.01 12.43 -24.76
C ILE A 69 12.83 13.87 -25.25
N ALA A 70 13.39 14.86 -24.53
CA ALA A 70 13.30 16.28 -24.86
C ALA A 70 13.87 16.60 -26.26
N ARG A 71 14.79 15.77 -26.76
CA ARG A 71 15.46 15.93 -28.05
C ARG A 71 14.72 15.26 -29.21
N TRP A 72 13.67 14.49 -28.93
CA TRP A 72 12.92 13.75 -29.94
C TRP A 72 12.15 14.66 -30.88
N GLY A 73 11.99 14.18 -32.12
CA GLY A 73 11.30 14.87 -33.21
C GLY A 73 10.26 14.00 -33.90
N GLU A 74 9.82 14.43 -35.09
CA GLU A 74 8.75 13.76 -35.84
C GLU A 74 9.05 12.27 -36.14
N ALA A 75 10.31 11.92 -36.41
CA ALA A 75 10.70 10.53 -36.66
C ALA A 75 10.43 9.63 -35.43
N ASP A 76 10.67 10.13 -34.22
CA ASP A 76 10.38 9.41 -32.97
C ASP A 76 8.89 9.28 -32.73
N VAL A 77 8.10 10.32 -33.05
CA VAL A 77 6.64 10.27 -32.96
C VAL A 77 6.08 9.17 -33.87
N VAL A 78 6.53 9.11 -35.13
CA VAL A 78 6.11 8.07 -36.08
C VAL A 78 6.53 6.68 -35.60
N ARG A 79 7.77 6.53 -35.09
CA ARG A 79 8.25 5.27 -34.50
C ARG A 79 7.37 4.80 -33.33
N LEU A 80 7.04 5.70 -32.41
CA LEU A 80 6.21 5.41 -31.23
C LEU A 80 4.75 5.10 -31.61
N LEU A 81 4.21 5.75 -32.64
CA LEU A 81 2.88 5.44 -33.17
C LEU A 81 2.78 4.02 -33.74
N ALA A 82 3.89 3.42 -34.14
CA ALA A 82 3.92 2.04 -34.61
C ALA A 82 4.06 1.01 -33.46
N ASP A 83 4.40 1.43 -32.24
CA ASP A 83 4.70 0.51 -31.13
C ASP A 83 3.42 -0.01 -30.44
N PRO A 84 3.10 -1.32 -30.53
CA PRO A 84 1.92 -1.89 -29.87
C PRO A 84 2.06 -2.01 -28.35
N GLY A 85 3.28 -1.85 -27.81
CA GLY A 85 3.59 -1.88 -26.39
C GLY A 85 3.02 -0.70 -25.60
N ILE A 86 2.67 0.40 -26.26
CA ILE A 86 2.15 1.62 -25.63
C ILE A 86 0.72 1.95 -26.09
N VAL A 87 0.18 3.07 -25.61
CA VAL A 87 -1.02 3.70 -26.15
C VAL A 87 -0.61 4.61 -27.31
N ARG A 88 -1.00 4.22 -28.53
CA ARG A 88 -0.60 4.88 -29.80
C ARG A 88 -1.41 6.15 -30.07
N SER A 89 -1.15 7.19 -29.28
CA SER A 89 -1.79 8.50 -29.41
C SER A 89 -0.76 9.57 -29.74
N ARG A 90 -0.82 10.13 -30.95
CA ARG A 90 0.11 11.18 -31.41
C ARG A 90 0.17 12.35 -30.43
N ALA A 91 -0.99 12.86 -30.03
CA ALA A 91 -1.08 14.00 -29.12
C ALA A 91 -0.41 13.74 -27.76
N LYS A 92 -0.58 12.54 -27.19
CA LYS A 92 0.04 12.16 -25.90
C LYS A 92 1.55 11.92 -26.03
N ILE A 93 1.99 11.36 -27.15
CA ILE A 93 3.42 11.19 -27.46
C ILE A 93 4.10 12.56 -27.60
N GLU A 94 3.56 13.45 -28.42
CA GLU A 94 4.08 14.81 -28.59
C GLU A 94 4.04 15.59 -27.27
N ALA A 95 2.99 15.39 -26.46
CA ALA A 95 2.92 15.95 -25.12
C ALA A 95 4.06 15.46 -24.23
N THR A 96 4.37 14.17 -24.24
CA THR A 96 5.47 13.62 -23.44
C THR A 96 6.82 14.26 -23.81
N ILE A 97 7.06 14.50 -25.11
CA ILE A 97 8.27 15.20 -25.58
C ILE A 97 8.33 16.64 -25.03
N GLY A 98 7.23 17.38 -25.11
CA GLY A 98 7.14 18.74 -24.55
C GLY A 98 7.28 18.77 -23.03
N ASN A 99 6.63 17.82 -22.34
CA ASN A 99 6.67 17.67 -20.90
C ASN A 99 8.10 17.37 -20.42
N ALA A 100 8.92 16.65 -21.20
CA ALA A 100 10.30 16.34 -20.81
C ALA A 100 11.15 17.62 -20.75
N ARG A 101 10.93 18.55 -21.69
CA ARG A 101 11.58 19.88 -21.67
C ARG A 101 11.14 20.71 -20.48
N ALA A 102 9.84 20.70 -20.19
CA ALA A 102 9.27 21.37 -19.01
C ALA A 102 9.84 20.79 -17.70
N TRP A 103 9.99 19.47 -17.63
CA TRP A 103 10.61 18.79 -16.49
C TRP A 103 12.05 19.24 -16.29
N GLU A 104 12.88 19.29 -17.35
CA GLU A 104 14.28 19.74 -17.25
C GLU A 104 14.39 21.18 -16.72
N GLU A 105 13.50 22.07 -17.15
CA GLU A 105 13.46 23.44 -16.64
C GLU A 105 13.12 23.49 -15.15
N ILE A 106 12.11 22.74 -14.68
CA ILE A 106 11.75 22.70 -13.25
C ILE A 106 12.89 22.07 -12.44
N GLU A 107 13.40 20.91 -12.88
CA GLU A 107 14.44 20.15 -12.18
C GLU A 107 15.70 21.01 -12.00
N SER A 108 16.15 21.70 -13.05
CA SER A 108 17.35 22.56 -12.99
C SER A 108 17.21 23.78 -12.08
N ARG A 109 16.00 24.25 -11.81
CA ARG A 109 15.75 25.47 -11.02
C ARG A 109 15.51 25.19 -9.55
N GLU A 110 14.67 24.22 -9.25
CA GLU A 110 14.18 23.98 -7.89
C GLU A 110 14.02 22.49 -7.52
N GLY A 111 14.24 21.58 -8.49
CA GLY A 111 13.96 20.16 -8.34
C GLY A 111 12.48 19.83 -8.52
N PHE A 112 12.17 18.80 -9.30
CA PHE A 112 10.80 18.40 -9.65
C PHE A 112 10.05 17.81 -8.45
N ALA A 113 10.69 16.95 -7.65
CA ALA A 113 10.07 16.43 -6.44
C ALA A 113 9.77 17.54 -5.41
N PRO A 114 10.71 18.43 -5.04
CA PRO A 114 10.42 19.60 -4.20
C PRO A 114 9.28 20.48 -4.74
N PHE A 115 9.30 20.77 -6.05
CA PHE A 115 8.24 21.54 -6.70
C PHE A 115 6.86 20.93 -6.50
N LEU A 116 6.70 19.62 -6.74
CA LEU A 116 5.42 18.93 -6.59
C LEU A 116 4.99 18.86 -5.12
N TRP A 117 5.88 18.45 -4.22
CA TRP A 117 5.58 18.27 -2.80
C TRP A 117 5.34 19.60 -2.06
N GLY A 118 5.78 20.73 -2.62
CA GLY A 118 5.44 22.06 -2.12
C GLY A 118 3.93 22.38 -2.13
N PHE A 119 3.12 21.64 -2.88
CA PHE A 119 1.67 21.82 -2.91
C PHE A 119 0.93 21.12 -1.75
N VAL A 120 1.60 20.24 -1.01
CA VAL A 120 1.07 19.50 0.14
C VAL A 120 1.96 19.74 1.37
N GLU A 121 2.13 21.02 1.71
CA GLU A 121 3.01 21.48 2.80
C GLU A 121 2.81 20.66 4.09
N GLY A 122 3.91 20.18 4.67
CA GLY A 122 3.90 19.38 5.91
C GLY A 122 3.79 17.86 5.71
N GLY A 123 3.53 17.38 4.49
CA GLY A 123 3.54 15.96 4.14
C GLY A 123 2.24 15.48 3.46
N PRO A 124 2.09 14.16 3.27
CA PRO A 124 0.90 13.59 2.63
C PRO A 124 -0.41 14.05 3.26
N VAL A 125 -1.37 14.50 2.44
CA VAL A 125 -2.73 14.81 2.89
C VAL A 125 -3.42 13.50 3.26
N GLN A 126 -3.87 13.37 4.51
CA GLN A 126 -4.55 12.17 5.01
C GLN A 126 -6.06 12.40 4.98
N ASN A 127 -6.75 11.77 4.02
CA ASN A 127 -8.21 11.77 3.99
C ASN A 127 -8.78 10.59 4.81
N ARG A 128 -10.09 10.62 5.05
CA ARG A 128 -10.80 9.60 5.84
C ARG A 128 -12.12 9.19 5.17
N TRP A 129 -12.05 8.92 3.88
CA TRP A 129 -13.20 8.49 3.08
C TRP A 129 -13.71 7.12 3.54
N ARG A 130 -15.02 6.97 3.67
CA ARG A 130 -15.66 5.70 4.04
C ARG A 130 -16.10 4.89 2.84
N SER A 131 -16.27 5.54 1.69
CA SER A 131 -16.66 4.90 0.44
C SER A 131 -16.06 5.62 -0.76
N LEU A 132 -15.93 4.92 -1.89
CA LEU A 132 -15.42 5.53 -3.13
C LEU A 132 -16.32 6.67 -3.65
N ALA A 133 -17.59 6.71 -3.25
CA ALA A 133 -18.53 7.77 -3.63
C ALA A 133 -18.22 9.12 -2.97
N GLU A 134 -17.44 9.12 -1.89
CA GLU A 134 -17.01 10.34 -1.20
C GLU A 134 -15.72 10.92 -1.81
N VAL A 135 -14.94 10.09 -2.50
CA VAL A 135 -13.66 10.48 -3.10
C VAL A 135 -13.94 11.40 -4.29
N PRO A 136 -13.49 12.66 -4.27
CA PRO A 136 -13.76 13.59 -5.37
C PRO A 136 -12.93 13.23 -6.61
N ALA A 137 -13.38 13.65 -7.79
CA ALA A 137 -12.60 13.47 -9.01
C ALA A 137 -11.40 14.44 -9.10
N GLU A 138 -11.48 15.59 -8.45
CA GLU A 138 -10.44 16.61 -8.36
C GLU A 138 -10.57 17.41 -7.05
N THR A 139 -9.52 18.13 -6.66
CA THR A 139 -9.50 18.97 -5.46
C THR A 139 -8.97 20.37 -5.77
N ASP A 140 -9.09 21.30 -4.82
CA ASP A 140 -8.49 22.63 -4.94
C ASP A 140 -6.96 22.55 -5.12
N VAL A 141 -6.30 21.62 -4.42
CA VAL A 141 -4.86 21.40 -4.53
C VAL A 141 -4.51 20.82 -5.89
N SER A 142 -5.23 19.81 -6.38
CA SER A 142 -4.95 19.24 -7.70
C SER A 142 -5.22 20.25 -8.83
N SER A 143 -6.21 21.13 -8.66
CA SER A 143 -6.51 22.24 -9.57
C SER A 143 -5.38 23.26 -9.63
N ARG A 144 -4.85 23.66 -8.46
CA ARG A 144 -3.69 24.56 -8.37
C ARG A 144 -2.44 23.93 -8.99
N LEU A 145 -2.13 22.69 -8.65
CA LEU A 145 -0.97 21.98 -9.18
C LEU A 145 -1.09 21.76 -10.70
N SER A 146 -2.28 21.38 -11.18
CA SER A 146 -2.58 21.28 -12.62
C SER A 146 -2.32 22.60 -13.35
N LYS A 147 -2.79 23.72 -12.78
CA LYS A 147 -2.58 25.04 -13.36
C LYS A 147 -1.09 25.40 -13.42
N GLU A 148 -0.34 25.13 -12.37
CA GLU A 148 1.09 25.42 -12.33
C GLU A 148 1.87 24.53 -13.31
N LEU A 149 1.61 23.23 -13.34
CA LEU A 149 2.21 22.31 -14.33
C LEU A 149 1.98 22.80 -15.77
N LYS A 150 0.75 23.21 -16.10
CA LYS A 150 0.42 23.78 -17.42
C LYS A 150 1.16 25.09 -17.69
N ALA A 151 1.29 25.96 -16.69
CA ALA A 151 2.05 27.21 -16.81
C ALA A 151 3.54 26.94 -17.08
N ARG A 152 4.08 25.83 -16.56
CA ARG A 152 5.44 25.34 -16.85
C ARG A 152 5.56 24.56 -18.17
N GLY A 153 4.47 24.44 -18.94
CA GLY A 153 4.48 23.80 -20.26
C GLY A 153 4.08 22.33 -20.30
N PHE A 154 3.66 21.73 -19.17
CA PHE A 154 3.11 20.37 -19.19
C PHE A 154 1.75 20.32 -19.89
N ARG A 155 1.52 19.21 -20.60
CA ARG A 155 0.26 18.83 -21.26
C ARG A 155 -0.23 17.48 -20.72
N PHE A 156 -1.52 17.22 -20.88
CA PHE A 156 -2.21 16.03 -20.33
C PHE A 156 -2.10 15.90 -18.80
N CYS A 157 -2.12 17.04 -18.09
CA CYS A 157 -2.11 17.13 -16.63
C CYS A 157 -3.31 17.96 -16.13
N GLY A 158 -4.53 17.64 -16.58
CA GLY A 158 -5.76 18.28 -16.06
C GLY A 158 -6.02 17.95 -14.58
N PRO A 159 -6.85 18.72 -13.85
CA PRO A 159 -6.98 18.56 -12.40
C PRO A 159 -7.38 17.15 -11.92
N VAL A 160 -8.20 16.44 -12.71
CA VAL A 160 -8.55 15.03 -12.48
C VAL A 160 -7.33 14.12 -12.62
N ILE A 161 -6.53 14.29 -13.69
CA ILE A 161 -5.29 13.52 -13.91
C ILE A 161 -4.29 13.82 -12.80
N THR A 162 -4.14 15.11 -12.45
CA THR A 162 -3.26 15.54 -11.38
C THR A 162 -3.70 14.95 -10.03
N TYR A 163 -5.00 14.86 -9.76
CA TYR A 163 -5.48 14.26 -8.51
C TYR A 163 -5.20 12.75 -8.46
N ALA A 164 -5.46 12.02 -9.56
CA ALA A 164 -5.10 10.61 -9.67
C ALA A 164 -3.59 10.38 -9.47
N PHE A 165 -2.76 11.23 -10.07
CA PHE A 165 -1.31 11.23 -9.86
C PHE A 165 -0.92 11.50 -8.40
N MET A 166 -1.56 12.47 -7.74
CA MET A 166 -1.31 12.78 -6.33
C MET A 166 -1.66 11.59 -5.42
N GLN A 167 -2.76 10.88 -5.71
CA GLN A 167 -3.12 9.63 -5.01
C GLN A 167 -2.07 8.54 -5.28
N ALA A 168 -1.70 8.33 -6.54
CA ALA A 168 -0.75 7.30 -6.96
C ALA A 168 0.65 7.48 -6.38
N THR A 169 1.03 8.71 -6.02
CA THR A 169 2.36 9.05 -5.50
C THR A 169 2.38 9.35 -4.00
N GLY A 170 1.25 9.16 -3.32
CA GLY A 170 1.13 9.36 -1.88
C GLY A 170 1.22 10.81 -1.44
N MET A 171 1.06 11.80 -2.34
CA MET A 171 0.82 13.19 -1.93
C MET A 171 -0.53 13.33 -1.23
N VAL A 172 -1.48 12.48 -1.60
CA VAL A 172 -2.77 12.30 -0.93
C VAL A 172 -2.94 10.81 -0.64
N ASN A 173 -3.28 10.48 0.60
CA ASN A 173 -3.68 9.14 0.98
C ASN A 173 -5.21 9.04 0.95
N ASP A 174 -5.72 8.39 -0.09
CA ASP A 174 -7.15 8.15 -0.33
C ASP A 174 -7.54 6.68 -0.15
N HIS A 175 -6.69 5.87 0.50
CA HIS A 175 -7.14 4.58 0.99
C HIS A 175 -8.38 4.80 1.86
N LEU A 176 -9.44 4.04 1.61
CA LEU A 176 -10.64 4.10 2.44
C LEU A 176 -10.26 3.77 3.88
N VAL A 177 -11.00 4.28 4.88
CA VAL A 177 -10.70 3.98 6.29
C VAL A 177 -10.76 2.48 6.63
N THR A 178 -11.43 1.70 5.78
CA THR A 178 -11.46 0.23 5.88
C THR A 178 -10.23 -0.45 5.28
N CYS A 179 -9.35 0.25 4.58
CA CYS A 179 -8.16 -0.30 3.95
C CYS A 179 -6.94 -0.06 4.86
N PRO A 180 -6.26 -1.12 5.34
CA PRO A 180 -5.19 -0.98 6.32
C PRO A 180 -3.90 -0.45 5.68
N THR A 181 -3.24 0.53 6.30
CA THR A 181 -2.01 1.17 5.79
C THR A 181 -0.97 1.40 6.89
N ALA A 182 0.25 1.81 6.51
CA ALA A 182 1.29 2.23 7.46
C ALA A 182 0.84 3.36 8.42
N ALA A 183 -0.20 4.13 8.06
CA ALA A 183 -0.76 5.17 8.91
C ALA A 183 -1.44 4.63 10.18
N ASP A 184 -1.84 3.35 10.20
CA ASP A 184 -2.51 2.70 11.34
C ASP A 184 -1.52 2.28 12.45
N ALA A 185 -0.22 2.41 12.19
CA ALA A 185 0.82 1.91 13.07
C ALA A 185 0.77 2.45 14.51
N PRO A 186 0.44 3.74 14.78
CA PRO A 186 0.25 4.22 16.15
C PRO A 186 -0.91 3.54 16.89
N ALA A 187 -2.01 3.24 16.19
CA ALA A 187 -3.17 2.57 16.77
C ALA A 187 -2.86 1.10 17.09
N ILE A 188 -2.19 0.41 16.16
CA ILE A 188 -1.75 -0.98 16.34
C ILE A 188 -0.74 -1.07 17.50
N ALA A 189 0.25 -0.17 17.56
CA ALA A 189 1.22 -0.13 18.65
C ALA A 189 0.53 0.04 20.02
N ARG A 190 -0.47 0.92 20.12
CA ARG A 190 -1.25 1.16 21.34
C ARG A 190 -2.01 -0.09 21.80
N ILE A 191 -2.54 -0.90 20.88
CA ILE A 191 -3.20 -2.18 21.23
C ILE A 191 -2.17 -3.21 21.71
N TRP A 192 -1.00 -3.25 21.09
CA TRP A 192 0.01 -4.27 21.34
C TRP A 192 0.79 -4.03 22.65
N GLU A 193 1.04 -2.78 22.99
CA GLU A 193 1.88 -2.40 24.14
C GLU A 193 1.47 -3.06 25.46
N PRO A 194 0.19 -3.02 25.91
CA PRO A 194 -0.21 -3.68 27.16
C PRO A 194 0.03 -5.20 27.11
N VAL A 195 -0.16 -5.83 25.95
CA VAL A 195 0.08 -7.27 25.78
C VAL A 195 1.56 -7.62 25.93
N ILE A 196 2.44 -6.75 25.44
CA ILE A 196 3.90 -6.87 25.60
C ILE A 196 4.29 -6.62 27.06
N ARG A 197 3.76 -5.59 27.72
CA ARG A 197 4.20 -5.23 29.08
C ARG A 197 3.64 -6.12 30.18
N GLU A 198 2.43 -6.62 30.01
CA GLU A 198 1.66 -7.18 31.13
C GLU A 198 1.37 -8.68 30.98
N THR A 199 1.65 -9.28 29.82
CA THR A 199 1.30 -10.68 29.56
C THR A 199 2.44 -11.48 28.95
N THR A 200 2.37 -12.81 29.06
CA THR A 200 3.28 -13.74 28.36
C THR A 200 2.79 -14.11 26.96
N SER A 201 1.74 -13.46 26.44
CA SER A 201 1.16 -13.74 25.11
C SER A 201 2.07 -13.34 23.95
N THR A 202 3.08 -12.51 24.21
CA THR A 202 4.15 -12.19 23.25
C THR A 202 5.48 -12.38 23.96
N PHE A 203 6.38 -13.17 23.37
CA PHE A 203 7.71 -13.46 23.92
C PHE A 203 8.73 -12.37 23.57
N SER A 204 8.36 -11.13 23.88
CA SER A 204 9.23 -9.95 23.86
C SER A 204 8.77 -9.02 24.97
N ASP A 205 9.70 -8.34 25.63
CA ASP A 205 9.49 -7.23 26.55
C ASP A 205 9.74 -5.86 25.90
N GLU A 206 10.24 -5.85 24.67
CA GLU A 206 10.43 -4.64 23.87
C GLU A 206 9.11 -4.16 23.27
N VAL A 207 8.64 -2.99 23.73
CA VAL A 207 7.47 -2.34 23.16
C VAL A 207 7.77 -1.89 21.73
N LYS A 208 6.87 -2.24 20.81
CA LYS A 208 7.00 -1.87 19.40
C LYS A 208 6.68 -0.38 19.22
N SER A 209 7.64 0.36 18.67
CA SER A 209 7.40 1.73 18.23
C SER A 209 6.44 1.76 17.03
N PRO A 210 5.71 2.88 16.80
CA PRO A 210 4.91 3.03 15.59
C PRO A 210 5.72 2.83 14.29
N ALA A 211 6.99 3.27 14.26
CA ALA A 211 7.85 3.04 13.11
C ALA A 211 8.12 1.55 12.86
N ALA A 212 8.37 0.77 13.92
CA ALA A 212 8.57 -0.67 13.80
C ALA A 212 7.29 -1.39 13.36
N VAL A 213 6.13 -0.94 13.84
CA VAL A 213 4.84 -1.48 13.40
C VAL A 213 4.56 -1.13 11.94
N ALA A 214 4.85 0.11 11.49
CA ALA A 214 4.70 0.50 10.10
C ALA A 214 5.59 -0.35 9.17
N ALA A 215 6.84 -0.60 9.59
CA ALA A 215 7.75 -1.49 8.87
C ALA A 215 7.19 -2.93 8.77
N LEU A 216 6.61 -3.44 9.86
CA LEU A 216 5.96 -4.76 9.86
C LEU A 216 4.74 -4.81 8.92
N VAL A 217 3.89 -3.78 8.94
CA VAL A 217 2.74 -3.68 8.02
C VAL A 217 3.22 -3.67 6.57
N ALA A 218 4.27 -2.91 6.26
CA ALA A 218 4.87 -2.86 4.93
C ALA A 218 5.51 -4.20 4.52
N GLU A 219 6.23 -4.87 5.43
CA GLU A 219 6.81 -6.21 5.20
C GLU A 219 5.71 -7.24 4.88
N ARG A 220 4.60 -7.20 5.62
CA ARG A 220 3.45 -8.08 5.37
C ARG A 220 2.83 -7.79 4.01
N ALA A 221 2.60 -6.53 3.67
CA ALA A 221 2.11 -6.12 2.36
C ALA A 221 3.02 -6.62 1.23
N ALA A 222 4.33 -6.42 1.32
CA ALA A 222 5.31 -6.88 0.34
C ALA A 222 5.36 -8.43 0.20
N GLY A 223 5.04 -9.16 1.28
CA GLY A 223 4.88 -10.61 1.24
C GLY A 223 3.52 -11.09 0.70
N GLY A 224 2.61 -10.17 0.36
CA GLY A 224 1.23 -10.47 0.00
C GLY A 224 0.41 -11.02 1.17
N PHE A 225 0.78 -10.65 2.40
CA PHE A 225 0.09 -11.03 3.63
C PHE A 225 -0.72 -9.84 4.17
N PRO A 226 -1.98 -10.06 4.57
CA PRO A 226 -2.82 -8.98 5.08
C PRO A 226 -2.41 -8.58 6.48
N PHE A 227 -2.58 -7.30 6.81
CA PHE A 227 -2.54 -6.79 8.18
C PHE A 227 -3.89 -6.15 8.48
N LEU A 228 -4.80 -6.90 9.13
CA LEU A 228 -6.17 -6.45 9.36
C LEU A 228 -6.27 -5.72 10.69
N LEU A 229 -6.83 -4.50 10.68
CA LEU A 229 -7.22 -3.76 11.88
C LEU A 229 -8.75 -3.79 12.02
N ALA A 230 -9.26 -4.13 13.20
CA ALA A 230 -10.65 -3.99 13.57
C ALA A 230 -10.84 -2.69 14.35
N GLU A 231 -11.87 -1.92 14.00
CA GLU A 231 -12.25 -0.69 14.69
C GLU A 231 -13.77 -0.59 14.89
N ALA A 232 -14.18 0.20 15.88
CA ALA A 232 -15.58 0.63 16.06
C ALA A 232 -15.60 2.10 16.49
N GLY A 233 -16.33 2.94 15.75
CA GLY A 233 -16.41 4.37 16.06
C GLY A 233 -15.06 5.11 15.98
N GLY A 234 -14.10 4.61 15.20
CA GLY A 234 -12.74 5.14 15.12
C GLY A 234 -11.80 4.67 16.24
N GLU A 235 -12.29 3.86 17.19
CA GLU A 235 -11.46 3.24 18.21
C GLU A 235 -10.95 1.86 17.75
N PRO A 236 -9.64 1.61 17.80
CA PRO A 236 -9.06 0.36 17.35
C PRO A 236 -9.29 -0.74 18.40
N LEU A 237 -9.92 -1.84 17.97
CA LEU A 237 -10.36 -2.94 18.82
C LEU A 237 -9.38 -4.12 18.84
N GLY A 238 -8.59 -4.29 17.79
CA GLY A 238 -7.66 -5.41 17.66
C GLY A 238 -7.15 -5.58 16.25
N PHE A 239 -6.11 -6.36 16.05
CA PHE A 239 -5.56 -6.65 14.73
C PHE A 239 -5.24 -8.13 14.56
N ALA A 240 -5.18 -8.57 13.31
CA ALA A 240 -4.69 -9.90 12.95
C ALA A 240 -3.89 -9.86 11.65
N SER A 241 -2.86 -10.69 11.57
CA SER A 241 -2.03 -10.88 10.38
C SER A 241 -1.47 -12.30 10.38
N TYR A 242 -0.84 -12.72 9.29
CA TYR A 242 -0.09 -13.96 9.25
C TYR A 242 1.13 -13.82 8.34
N ALA A 243 2.08 -14.74 8.47
CA ALA A 243 3.25 -14.84 7.60
C ALA A 243 3.70 -16.29 7.49
N GLN A 244 4.75 -16.53 6.71
CA GLN A 244 5.36 -17.85 6.63
C GLN A 244 5.89 -18.26 8.02
N PHE A 245 5.50 -19.44 8.51
CA PHE A 245 5.88 -19.93 9.85
C PHE A 245 7.40 -20.01 10.03
N ARG A 246 8.11 -20.48 9.01
CA ARG A 246 9.57 -20.57 8.96
C ARG A 246 10.04 -20.31 7.54
N GLY A 247 11.24 -19.74 7.39
CA GLY A 247 11.83 -19.54 6.07
C GLY A 247 12.15 -20.85 5.34
N GLY A 248 12.30 -20.76 4.01
CA GLY A 248 12.67 -21.89 3.15
C GLY A 248 11.50 -22.51 2.40
N ASN A 249 11.80 -23.20 1.30
CA ASN A 249 10.81 -23.75 0.38
C ASN A 249 9.91 -24.83 1.03
N GLY A 250 10.44 -25.60 1.99
CA GLY A 250 9.69 -26.65 2.68
C GLY A 250 8.51 -26.14 3.51
N TYR A 251 8.53 -24.87 3.90
CA TYR A 251 7.46 -24.23 4.67
C TYR A 251 6.61 -23.27 3.82
N ALA A 252 6.74 -23.29 2.49
CA ALA A 252 6.07 -22.32 1.61
C ALA A 252 4.54 -22.32 1.72
N ARG A 253 3.96 -23.41 2.24
CA ARG A 253 2.52 -23.56 2.49
C ARG A 253 2.17 -23.63 3.98
N SER A 254 3.14 -23.37 4.86
CA SER A 254 2.96 -23.39 6.31
C SER A 254 3.04 -21.98 6.85
N MET A 255 1.92 -21.49 7.37
CA MET A 255 1.76 -20.12 7.81
C MET A 255 1.61 -20.07 9.34
N GLU A 256 1.96 -18.96 9.95
CA GLU A 256 1.70 -18.66 11.36
C GLU A 256 0.99 -17.33 11.45
N HIS A 257 -0.05 -17.27 12.28
CA HIS A 257 -0.81 -16.04 12.48
C HIS A 257 -0.47 -15.35 13.80
N THR A 258 -0.79 -14.07 13.84
CA THR A 258 -0.78 -13.24 15.04
C THR A 258 -2.16 -12.61 15.17
N ILE A 259 -2.72 -12.64 16.37
CA ILE A 259 -3.96 -11.93 16.70
C ILE A 259 -3.83 -11.28 18.08
N ILE A 260 -4.17 -9.99 18.15
CA ILE A 260 -4.16 -9.23 19.40
C ILE A 260 -5.44 -8.40 19.48
N LEU A 261 -6.14 -8.49 20.61
CA LEU A 261 -7.35 -7.71 20.88
C LEU A 261 -7.13 -6.79 22.07
N ALA A 262 -7.62 -5.55 21.93
CA ALA A 262 -7.80 -4.66 23.06
C ALA A 262 -8.68 -5.34 24.12
N PRO A 263 -8.42 -5.14 25.43
CA PRO A 263 -9.21 -5.78 26.50
C PRO A 263 -10.72 -5.57 26.34
N ALA A 264 -11.12 -4.36 25.96
CA ALA A 264 -12.52 -3.98 25.78
C ALA A 264 -13.22 -4.67 24.58
N ALA A 265 -12.47 -5.29 23.66
CA ALA A 265 -13.01 -5.95 22.47
C ALA A 265 -13.18 -7.48 22.63
N ARG A 266 -12.75 -8.05 23.77
CA ARG A 266 -12.78 -9.49 24.02
C ARG A 266 -14.20 -9.97 24.30
N GLY A 267 -14.53 -11.18 23.83
CA GLY A 267 -15.86 -11.78 24.01
C GLY A 267 -16.97 -11.20 23.11
N GLN A 268 -16.65 -10.26 22.23
CA GLN A 268 -17.63 -9.58 21.36
C GLN A 268 -17.62 -10.09 19.91
N GLY A 269 -16.96 -11.21 19.64
CA GLY A 269 -16.84 -11.80 18.30
C GLY A 269 -15.82 -11.13 17.37
N THR A 270 -15.20 -10.01 17.76
CA THR A 270 -14.16 -9.32 16.97
C THR A 270 -13.02 -10.25 16.57
N GLY A 271 -12.51 -11.04 17.52
CA GLY A 271 -11.41 -11.98 17.25
C GLY A 271 -11.79 -13.06 16.24
N ARG A 272 -13.00 -13.62 16.34
CA ARG A 272 -13.51 -14.63 15.38
C ARG A 272 -13.53 -14.07 13.96
N ARG A 273 -14.09 -12.87 13.78
CA ARG A 273 -14.18 -12.22 12.47
C ARG A 273 -12.80 -11.89 11.87
N LEU A 274 -11.85 -11.47 12.70
CA LEU A 274 -10.47 -11.23 12.27
C LEU A 274 -9.80 -12.53 11.80
N MET A 275 -9.98 -13.62 12.56
CA MET A 275 -9.44 -14.94 12.22
C MET A 275 -10.05 -15.52 10.95
N GLU A 276 -11.38 -15.53 10.83
CA GLU A 276 -12.09 -15.98 9.63
C GLU A 276 -11.60 -15.26 8.37
N ALA A 277 -11.32 -13.96 8.46
CA ALA A 277 -10.81 -13.17 7.35
C ALA A 277 -9.38 -13.56 6.94
N ILE A 278 -8.46 -13.74 7.89
CA ILE A 278 -7.08 -14.13 7.55
C ILE A 278 -6.99 -15.61 7.13
N GLU A 279 -7.82 -16.49 7.69
CA GLU A 279 -7.92 -17.90 7.32
C GLU A 279 -8.42 -18.04 5.87
N ALA A 280 -9.48 -17.33 5.50
CA ALA A 280 -9.99 -17.31 4.14
C ALA A 280 -8.94 -16.79 3.14
N HIS A 281 -8.21 -15.72 3.52
CA HIS A 281 -7.14 -15.19 2.69
C HIS A 281 -5.96 -16.17 2.54
N ALA A 282 -5.55 -16.82 3.63
CA ALA A 282 -4.48 -17.82 3.60
C ALA A 282 -4.85 -19.03 2.72
N ALA A 283 -6.08 -19.53 2.86
CA ALA A 283 -6.59 -20.63 2.05
C ALA A 283 -6.63 -20.28 0.55
N ALA A 284 -7.11 -19.09 0.20
CA ALA A 284 -7.14 -18.60 -1.19
C ALA A 284 -5.74 -18.50 -1.81
N ARG A 285 -4.70 -18.31 -1.00
CA ARG A 285 -3.29 -18.27 -1.43
C ARG A 285 -2.58 -19.62 -1.35
N GLY A 286 -3.31 -20.70 -1.10
CA GLY A 286 -2.76 -22.06 -1.10
C GLY A 286 -1.98 -22.44 0.15
N ALA A 287 -2.20 -21.74 1.28
CA ALA A 287 -1.71 -22.21 2.57
C ALA A 287 -2.33 -23.59 2.88
N HIS A 288 -1.49 -24.52 3.32
CA HIS A 288 -1.90 -25.87 3.71
C HIS A 288 -2.20 -25.95 5.22
N SER A 289 -1.45 -25.20 6.04
CA SER A 289 -1.63 -25.15 7.49
C SER A 289 -1.41 -23.74 8.01
N LEU A 290 -2.20 -23.35 9.02
CA LEU A 290 -2.06 -22.08 9.74
C LEU A 290 -1.87 -22.38 11.23
N TRP A 291 -0.76 -21.90 11.80
CA TRP A 291 -0.31 -22.19 13.15
C TRP A 291 -0.49 -20.98 14.07
N ALA A 292 -0.66 -21.26 15.36
CA ALA A 292 -0.67 -20.25 16.42
C ALA A 292 0.29 -20.68 17.53
N GLY A 293 1.27 -19.85 17.85
CA GLY A 293 2.03 -19.95 19.09
C GLY A 293 1.25 -19.31 20.23
N VAL A 294 0.81 -20.09 21.22
CA VAL A 294 0.07 -19.59 22.39
C VAL A 294 0.82 -19.94 23.66
N SER A 295 1.10 -18.94 24.51
CA SER A 295 1.68 -19.16 25.84
C SER A 295 0.79 -20.10 26.66
N GLY A 296 1.42 -21.05 27.38
CA GLY A 296 0.71 -21.96 28.28
C GLY A 296 -0.03 -21.25 29.41
N GLU A 297 0.38 -20.03 29.77
CA GLU A 297 -0.31 -19.19 30.77
C GLU A 297 -1.55 -18.48 30.18
N ASN A 298 -1.72 -18.46 28.85
CA ASN A 298 -2.82 -17.80 28.17
C ASN A 298 -3.99 -18.77 27.90
N ALA A 299 -4.65 -19.21 28.97
CA ALA A 299 -5.81 -20.12 28.90
C ALA A 299 -6.93 -19.59 27.99
N ALA A 300 -7.17 -18.28 27.98
CA ALA A 300 -8.17 -17.65 27.11
C ALA A 300 -7.80 -17.75 25.62
N GLY A 301 -6.52 -17.55 25.30
CA GLY A 301 -5.99 -17.76 23.95
C GLY A 301 -6.14 -19.21 23.51
N ILE A 302 -5.81 -20.17 24.36
CA ILE A 302 -5.96 -21.61 24.06
C ILE A 302 -7.43 -21.95 23.76
N ALA A 303 -8.35 -21.53 24.63
CA ALA A 303 -9.78 -21.76 24.45
C ALA A 303 -10.32 -21.08 23.18
N PHE A 304 -9.84 -19.87 22.88
CA PHE A 304 -10.23 -19.13 21.68
C PHE A 304 -9.88 -19.89 20.39
N HIS A 305 -8.64 -20.37 20.25
CA HIS A 305 -8.24 -21.12 19.05
C HIS A 305 -8.97 -22.48 18.96
N ALA A 306 -9.17 -23.17 20.09
CA ALA A 306 -9.96 -24.40 20.11
C ALA A 306 -11.40 -24.17 19.62
N ALA A 307 -12.03 -23.05 20.00
CA ALA A 307 -13.38 -22.67 19.55
C ALA A 307 -13.45 -22.24 18.06
N LEU A 308 -12.32 -22.01 17.42
CA LEU A 308 -12.19 -21.81 15.96
C LEU A 308 -11.88 -23.11 15.22
N GLY A 309 -11.65 -24.22 15.94
CA GLY A 309 -11.36 -25.53 15.34
C GLY A 309 -9.86 -25.84 15.19
N TYR A 310 -8.98 -25.04 15.80
CA TYR A 310 -7.54 -25.35 15.81
C TYR A 310 -7.27 -26.58 16.68
N ALA A 311 -6.46 -27.49 16.15
CA ALA A 311 -5.99 -28.66 16.89
C ALA A 311 -4.72 -28.35 17.68
N HIS A 312 -4.60 -28.89 18.89
CA HIS A 312 -3.36 -28.82 19.66
C HIS A 312 -2.33 -29.77 19.06
N ALA A 313 -1.25 -29.22 18.49
CA ALA A 313 -0.20 -29.98 17.84
C ALA A 313 0.90 -30.44 18.82
N ALA A 314 1.42 -29.53 19.65
CA ALA A 314 2.49 -29.82 20.59
C ALA A 314 2.60 -28.75 21.69
N THR A 315 3.21 -29.13 22.82
CA THR A 315 3.64 -28.20 23.87
C THR A 315 5.17 -28.11 23.84
N LEU A 316 5.69 -26.92 23.56
CA LEU A 316 7.12 -26.64 23.66
C LEU A 316 7.40 -26.05 25.05
N ARG A 317 8.38 -26.59 25.78
CA ARG A 317 8.73 -26.16 27.14
C ARG A 317 9.96 -25.26 27.11
N GLU A 318 9.99 -24.26 28.00
CA GLU A 318 11.15 -23.38 28.23
C GLU A 318 11.64 -22.67 26.96
N THR A 319 10.71 -22.27 26.07
CA THR A 319 11.04 -21.67 24.77
C THR A 319 11.09 -20.15 24.76
N GLY A 320 10.70 -19.48 25.84
CA GLY A 320 10.68 -18.02 25.89
C GLY A 320 10.91 -17.50 27.30
N PHE A 321 11.85 -16.56 27.45
CA PHE A 321 12.16 -15.94 28.74
C PHE A 321 11.47 -14.58 28.85
N LYS A 322 10.71 -14.35 29.92
CA LYS A 322 10.04 -13.07 30.19
C LYS A 322 9.69 -12.93 31.67
N PHE A 323 9.66 -11.69 32.18
CA PHE A 323 9.35 -11.39 33.59
C PHE A 323 10.23 -12.16 34.59
N GLY A 324 11.50 -12.40 34.22
CA GLY A 324 12.45 -13.11 35.06
C GLY A 324 12.25 -14.63 35.15
N ARG A 325 11.45 -15.23 34.26
CA ARG A 325 11.22 -16.69 34.21
C ARG A 325 11.14 -17.22 32.77
N TRP A 326 11.34 -18.54 32.63
CA TRP A 326 11.21 -19.31 31.37
C TRP A 326 9.80 -19.88 31.19
#